data_AF-A0A5R2NE35-F1
#
_entry.id   AF-A0A5R2NE35-F1
#
_cell.length_a   1.000
_cell.length_b   1.000
_cell.length_c   1.000
_cell.angle_alpha   90.00
_cell.angle_beta   90.00
_cell.angle_gamma   90.00
#
_symmetry.space_group_name_H-M   'P 1'
#
loop_
_entity.id
_entity.type
_entity.pdbx_description
1 polymer ?
#
loop_
_entity_poly.entity_id
_entity_poly.type
_entity_poly.pdbx_seq_one_letter_code
_entity_poly.pdbx_strand_id
1 'polypeptide(L)'
;MVATSTSKPDFPWWLAVAAALALAAALFIATSDLYAQVFATVAKGIGITVFVTVVAFAMASVIGLGIALMGLSASTWLRQIARFYVEIIRGVPILVLLFWIAFAGAPAFVAAWNALTAPLQ
;
A
#
# COMPACT_ATOMS: atom_id res chain seq x y z
N MET A 1 -46.21 -15.59 -34.14
CA MET A 1 -46.07 -15.46 -32.68
C MET A 1 -44.71 -16.04 -32.31
N VAL A 2 -43.75 -15.22 -31.90
CA VAL A 2 -42.43 -15.69 -31.44
C VAL A 2 -42.47 -15.69 -29.92
N ALA A 3 -42.31 -16.86 -29.31
CA ALA A 3 -42.24 -17.00 -27.86
C ALA A 3 -40.82 -16.66 -27.39
N THR A 4 -40.68 -15.54 -26.68
CA THR A 4 -39.43 -15.14 -26.03
C THR A 4 -39.26 -15.97 -24.76
N SER A 5 -38.30 -16.90 -24.73
CA SER A 5 -37.95 -17.62 -23.51
C SER A 5 -37.13 -16.72 -22.58
N THR A 6 -37.75 -16.23 -21.52
CA THR A 6 -37.04 -15.59 -20.39
C THR A 6 -36.19 -16.63 -19.67
N SER A 7 -34.86 -16.55 -19.77
CA SER A 7 -33.96 -17.37 -18.94
C SER A 7 -34.01 -16.87 -17.50
N LYS A 8 -34.11 -17.80 -16.55
CA LYS A 8 -33.97 -17.51 -15.12
C LYS A 8 -32.49 -17.24 -14.83
N PRO A 9 -32.15 -16.22 -14.03
CA PRO A 9 -30.78 -16.03 -13.59
C PRO A 9 -30.35 -17.21 -12.70
N ASP A 10 -29.23 -17.85 -13.05
CA ASP A 10 -28.66 -18.97 -12.29
C ASP A 10 -28.10 -18.49 -10.95
N PHE A 11 -28.37 -19.25 -9.89
CA PHE A 11 -27.87 -18.92 -8.56
C PHE A 11 -26.35 -19.12 -8.48
N PRO A 12 -25.58 -18.15 -7.97
CA PRO A 12 -24.13 -18.23 -7.88
C PRO A 12 -23.68 -19.21 -6.78
N TRP A 13 -23.63 -20.50 -7.11
CA TRP A 13 -23.20 -21.57 -6.18
C TRP A 13 -21.80 -21.36 -5.58
N TRP A 14 -20.93 -20.62 -6.26
CA TRP A 14 -19.62 -20.25 -5.74
C TRP A 14 -19.70 -19.38 -4.47
N LEU A 15 -20.71 -18.51 -4.35
CA LEU A 15 -20.93 -17.71 -3.14
C LEU A 15 -21.35 -18.59 -1.96
N ALA A 16 -22.18 -19.62 -2.21
CA ALA A 16 -22.58 -20.55 -1.18
C ALA A 16 -21.39 -21.36 -0.65
N VAL A 17 -20.50 -21.82 -1.54
CA VAL A 17 -19.26 -22.52 -1.14
C VAL A 17 -18.33 -21.57 -0.37
N ALA A 18 -18.13 -20.34 -0.84
CA ALA A 18 -17.31 -19.35 -0.14
C ALA A 18 -17.87 -19.01 1.24
N ALA A 19 -19.19 -18.86 1.37
CA ALA A 19 -19.86 -18.60 2.64
C ALA A 19 -19.75 -19.78 3.61
N ALA A 20 -19.92 -21.01 3.12
CA ALA A 20 -19.74 -22.23 3.93
C ALA A 20 -18.30 -22.35 4.45
N LEU A 21 -17.30 -22.08 3.60
CA LEU A 21 -15.89 -22.07 3.98
C LEU A 21 -15.57 -20.96 4.98
N ALA A 22 -16.11 -19.76 4.80
CA ALA A 22 -15.94 -18.64 5.72
C ALA A 22 -16.55 -18.94 7.09
N LEU A 23 -17.74 -19.55 7.13
CA LEU A 23 -18.39 -19.96 8.37
C LEU A 23 -17.59 -21.06 9.07
N ALA A 24 -17.13 -22.08 8.34
CA ALA A 24 -16.28 -23.12 8.88
C ALA A 24 -14.99 -22.51 9.48
N ALA A 25 -14.30 -21.65 8.73
CA ALA A 25 -13.11 -20.95 9.22
C ALA A 25 -13.40 -20.11 10.47
N ALA A 26 -14.52 -19.37 10.50
CA ALA A 26 -14.91 -18.57 11.66
C ALA A 26 -15.14 -19.43 12.91
N LEU A 27 -15.75 -20.61 12.76
CA LEU A 27 -15.94 -21.55 13.86
C LEU A 27 -14.59 -22.12 14.35
N PHE A 28 -13.70 -22.52 13.43
CA PHE A 28 -12.35 -23.00 13.78
C PHE A 28 -11.52 -21.93 14.52
N ILE A 29 -11.61 -20.68 14.07
CA ILE A 29 -10.94 -19.52 14.69
C ILE A 29 -11.51 -19.27 16.10
N ALA A 30 -12.83 -19.33 16.27
CA ALA A 30 -13.49 -19.07 17.55
C ALA A 30 -13.21 -20.16 18.60
N THR A 31 -12.96 -21.40 18.17
CA THR A 31 -12.67 -22.52 19.08
C THR A 31 -11.22 -22.61 19.54
N SER A 32 -10.30 -21.84 18.94
CA SER A 32 -8.87 -21.92 19.25
C SER A 32 -8.27 -20.54 19.46
N ASP A 33 -7.74 -20.32 20.66
CA ASP A 33 -7.12 -19.05 21.05
C ASP A 33 -5.95 -18.66 20.14
N LEU A 34 -5.19 -19.65 19.64
CA LEU A 34 -4.07 -19.41 18.72
C LEU A 34 -4.56 -18.87 17.36
N TYR A 35 -5.59 -19.48 16.77
CA TYR A 35 -6.14 -19.02 15.50
C TYR A 35 -6.83 -17.66 15.63
N ALA A 36 -7.51 -17.40 16.75
CA ALA A 36 -8.08 -16.08 17.07
C ALA A 36 -7.00 -14.99 17.17
N GLN A 37 -5.87 -15.28 17.83
CA GLN A 37 -4.77 -14.33 17.96
C GLN A 37 -4.06 -14.04 16.62
N VAL A 38 -3.85 -15.06 15.79
CA VAL A 38 -3.30 -14.88 14.43
C VAL A 38 -4.24 -14.03 13.58
N PHE A 39 -5.55 -14.35 13.59
CA PHE A 39 -6.55 -13.59 12.85
C PHE A 39 -6.59 -12.12 13.27
N ALA A 40 -6.59 -11.85 14.59
CA ALA A 40 -6.57 -10.48 15.11
C ALA A 40 -5.30 -9.71 14.69
N THR A 41 -4.14 -10.37 14.69
CA THR A 41 -2.87 -9.76 14.27
C THR A 41 -2.88 -9.41 12.79
N VAL A 42 -3.35 -10.33 11.94
CA VAL A 42 -3.47 -10.09 10.49
C VAL A 42 -4.50 -8.99 10.19
N ALA A 43 -5.65 -9.01 10.87
CA ALA A 43 -6.68 -7.98 10.73
C ALA A 43 -6.14 -6.59 11.11
N LYS A 44 -5.36 -6.48 12.18
CA LYS A 44 -4.66 -5.24 12.54
C LYS A 44 -3.68 -4.81 11.45
N GLY A 45 -2.99 -5.76 10.81
CA GLY A 45 -2.13 -5.52 9.67
C GLY A 45 -2.84 -4.82 8.50
N ILE A 46 -4.09 -5.19 8.20
CA ILE A 46 -4.90 -4.54 7.15
C ILE A 46 -5.10 -3.04 7.45
N GLY A 47 -5.37 -2.69 8.72
CA GLY A 47 -5.48 -1.29 9.12
C GLY A 47 -4.17 -0.52 8.88
N ILE A 48 -3.03 -1.14 9.19
CA ILE A 48 -1.71 -0.54 9.00
C ILE A 48 -1.42 -0.35 7.50
N THR A 49 -1.70 -1.33 6.65
CA THR A 49 -1.45 -1.19 5.20
C THR A 49 -2.26 -0.05 4.61
N VAL A 50 -3.55 0.04 4.92
CA VAL A 50 -4.41 1.14 4.46
C VAL A 50 -3.90 2.48 4.95
N PHE A 51 -3.58 2.59 6.25
CA PHE A 51 -3.06 3.83 6.83
C PHE A 51 -1.76 4.28 6.14
N VAL A 52 -0.79 3.37 6.03
CA VAL A 52 0.51 3.66 5.41
C VAL A 52 0.34 4.03 3.94
N THR A 53 -0.50 3.31 3.19
CA THR A 53 -0.76 3.61 1.78
C THR A 53 -1.36 5.00 1.59
N VAL A 54 -2.40 5.35 2.38
CA VAL A 54 -3.07 6.65 2.26
C VAL A 54 -2.10 7.79 2.57
N VAL A 55 -1.36 7.69 3.68
CA VAL A 55 -0.42 8.74 4.10
C VAL A 55 0.75 8.86 3.13
N ALA A 56 1.36 7.74 2.73
CA ALA A 56 2.47 7.74 1.77
C ALA A 56 2.03 8.29 0.41
N PHE A 57 0.86 7.89 -0.10
CA PHE A 57 0.36 8.36 -1.39
C PHE A 57 0.02 9.84 -1.37
N ALA A 58 -0.57 10.34 -0.27
CA ALA A 58 -0.85 11.77 -0.10
C ALA A 58 0.45 12.60 -0.15
N MET A 59 1.48 12.20 0.61
CA MET A 59 2.79 12.87 0.59
C MET A 59 3.46 12.77 -0.79
N ALA A 60 3.47 11.59 -1.39
CA ALA A 60 4.04 11.37 -2.72
C ALA A 60 3.33 12.23 -3.79
N SER A 61 2.01 12.39 -3.69
CA SER A 61 1.23 13.21 -4.63
C SER A 61 1.58 14.69 -4.51
N VAL A 62 1.74 15.23 -3.29
CA VAL A 62 2.15 16.63 -3.08
C VAL A 62 3.53 16.90 -3.67
N ILE A 63 4.50 16.01 -3.40
CA ILE A 63 5.86 16.13 -3.93
C ILE A 63 5.87 15.97 -5.44
N GLY A 64 5.20 14.93 -5.95
CA GLY A 64 5.08 14.65 -7.39
C GLY A 64 4.44 15.79 -8.16
N LEU A 65 3.41 16.42 -7.58
CA LEU A 65 2.79 17.61 -8.16
C LEU A 65 3.77 18.78 -8.21
N GLY A 66 4.52 19.04 -7.14
CA GLY A 66 5.56 20.08 -7.14
C GLY A 66 6.61 19.86 -8.24
N ILE A 67 7.05 18.61 -8.42
CA ILE A 67 8.01 18.24 -9.47
C ILE A 67 7.40 18.38 -10.87
N ALA A 68 6.14 17.99 -11.04
CA ALA A 68 5.43 18.17 -12.31
C ALA A 68 5.30 19.66 -12.67
N LEU A 69 4.96 20.52 -11.71
CA LEU A 69 4.90 21.98 -11.91
C LEU A 69 6.28 22.56 -12.28
N MET A 70 7.36 22.11 -11.64
CA MET A 70 8.73 22.49 -12.05
C MET A 70 9.04 22.07 -13.48
N GLY A 71 8.58 20.88 -13.90
CA GLY A 71 8.72 20.37 -15.26
C GLY A 71 7.93 21.16 -16.32
N LEU A 72 6.85 21.83 -15.93
CA LEU A 72 6.05 22.71 -16.80
C LEU A 72 6.56 24.17 -16.83
N SER A 73 7.53 24.52 -15.99
CA SER A 73 8.05 25.89 -15.91
C SER A 73 8.73 26.33 -17.20
N ALA A 74 8.62 27.62 -17.54
CA ALA A 74 9.36 28.25 -18.63
C ALA A 74 10.88 28.29 -18.35
N SER A 75 11.30 28.21 -17.08
CA SER A 75 12.72 28.17 -16.70
C SER A 75 13.38 26.86 -17.10
N THR A 76 14.45 26.95 -17.90
CA THR A 76 15.22 25.78 -18.34
C THR A 76 15.85 25.04 -17.17
N TRP A 77 16.32 25.74 -16.14
CA TRP A 77 16.92 25.10 -14.95
C TRP A 77 15.93 24.22 -14.19
N LEU A 78 14.72 24.73 -13.93
CA LEU A 78 13.70 23.99 -13.18
C LEU A 78 13.27 22.71 -13.93
N ARG A 79 13.10 22.80 -15.25
CA ARG A 79 12.75 21.62 -16.06
C ARG A 79 13.84 20.56 -16.05
N GLN A 80 15.11 20.96 -16.13
CA GLN A 80 16.21 20.01 -16.14
C GLN A 80 16.34 19.29 -14.79
N ILE A 81 16.18 20.01 -13.67
CA ILE A 81 16.17 19.40 -12.34
C ILE A 81 15.02 18.39 -12.20
N ALA A 82 13.81 18.79 -12.61
CA ALA A 82 12.66 17.90 -12.56
C ALA A 82 12.84 16.64 -13.42
N ARG A 83 13.37 16.79 -14.65
CA ARG A 83 13.66 15.65 -15.54
C ARG A 83 14.73 14.73 -14.96
N PHE A 84 15.84 15.29 -14.48
CA PHE A 84 16.92 14.53 -13.87
C PHE A 84 16.44 13.68 -12.69
N TYR A 85 15.66 14.28 -11.77
CA TYR A 85 15.06 13.55 -10.66
C TYR A 85 14.17 12.40 -11.15
N VAL A 86 13.24 12.68 -12.07
CA VAL A 86 12.29 11.69 -12.56
C VAL A 86 13.00 10.56 -13.31
N GLU A 87 13.98 10.88 -14.15
CA GLU A 87 14.75 9.90 -14.92
C GLU A 87 15.57 8.98 -14.01
N ILE A 88 16.25 9.53 -12.98
CA ILE A 88 16.99 8.72 -12.02
C ILE A 88 16.06 7.80 -11.25
N ILE A 89 15.02 8.34 -10.61
CA ILE A 89 14.13 7.55 -9.75
C ILE A 89 13.43 6.45 -10.55
N ARG A 90 13.05 6.73 -11.80
CA ARG A 90 12.45 5.72 -12.69
C ARG A 90 13.45 4.76 -13.32
N GLY A 91 14.73 5.12 -13.36
CA GLY A 91 15.80 4.28 -13.88
C GLY A 91 16.32 3.25 -12.87
N VAL A 92 16.15 3.48 -11.56
CA VAL A 92 16.58 2.54 -10.53
C VAL A 92 15.55 1.41 -10.36
N PRO A 93 15.98 0.12 -10.34
CA PRO A 93 15.08 -1.00 -10.10
C PRO A 93 14.37 -0.84 -8.75
N ILE A 94 13.05 -1.05 -8.73
CA ILE A 94 12.23 -0.85 -7.52
C ILE A 94 12.72 -1.71 -6.36
N LEU A 95 13.19 -2.92 -6.62
CA LEU A 95 13.76 -3.80 -5.60
C LEU A 95 14.98 -3.17 -4.91
N VAL A 96 15.88 -2.54 -5.67
CA VAL A 96 17.07 -1.87 -5.12
C VAL A 96 16.67 -0.70 -4.23
N LEU A 97 15.70 0.11 -4.67
CA LEU A 97 15.16 1.21 -3.84
C LEU A 97 14.52 0.69 -2.56
N LEU A 98 13.71 -0.37 -2.65
CA LEU A 98 13.06 -0.97 -1.49
C LEU A 98 14.09 -1.54 -0.51
N PHE A 99 15.12 -2.24 -0.99
CA PHE A 99 16.21 -2.73 -0.14
C PHE A 99 16.97 -1.58 0.51
N TRP A 100 17.33 -0.54 -0.25
CA TRP A 100 18.04 0.61 0.30
C TRP A 100 17.21 1.31 1.38
N ILE A 101 15.91 1.56 1.14
CA ILE A 101 15.03 2.20 2.12
C ILE A 101 14.84 1.30 3.35
N ALA A 102 14.63 -0.01 3.16
CA ALA A 102 14.37 -0.94 4.26
C ALA A 102 15.60 -1.15 5.16
N PHE A 103 16.80 -1.28 4.58
CA PHE A 103 18.00 -1.69 5.32
C PHE A 103 18.99 -0.55 5.61
N ALA A 104 18.97 0.55 4.83
CA ALA A 104 19.87 1.68 5.05
C ALA A 104 19.11 2.97 5.39
N GLY A 105 18.10 3.33 4.61
CA GLY A 105 17.35 4.57 4.75
C GLY A 105 16.59 4.68 6.08
N ALA A 106 15.75 3.69 6.39
CA ALA A 106 14.97 3.67 7.63
C ALA A 106 15.85 3.62 8.89
N PRO A 107 16.88 2.75 8.98
CA PRO A 107 17.80 2.78 10.12
C PRO A 107 18.57 4.09 10.26
N ALA A 108 19.05 4.68 9.15
CA ALA A 108 19.75 5.96 9.18
C ALA A 108 18.83 7.10 9.66
N PHE A 109 17.56 7.11 9.23
CA PHE A 109 16.57 8.07 9.69
C PHE A 109 16.32 7.95 11.20
N VAL A 110 16.13 6.73 11.70
CA VAL A 110 15.94 6.47 13.14
C VAL A 110 17.19 6.88 13.94
N ALA A 111 18.38 6.57 13.44
CA ALA A 111 19.63 6.97 14.09
C ALA A 111 19.79 8.50 14.14
N ALA A 112 19.49 9.20 13.05
CA ALA A 112 19.51 10.66 13.00
C ALA A 112 18.50 11.28 13.97
N TRP A 113 17.28 10.73 14.01
CA TRP A 113 16.26 11.16 14.96
C TRP A 113 16.73 10.98 16.40
N ASN A 114 17.23 9.78 16.74
CA ASN A 114 17.74 9.47 18.07
C ASN A 114 18.92 10.38 18.45
N ALA A 115 19.83 10.71 17.52
CA ALA A 115 20.94 11.62 17.80
C ALA A 115 20.46 13.06 18.09
N LEU A 116 19.43 13.52 17.37
CA LEU A 116 18.82 14.83 17.59
C LEU A 116 18.02 14.90 18.89
N THR A 117 17.38 13.80 19.29
CA THR A 117 16.56 13.75 20.52
C THR A 117 17.31 13.24 21.75
N ALA A 118 18.47 12.60 21.60
CA ALA A 118 19.32 12.15 22.69
C ALA A 118 19.64 13.24 23.74
N PRO A 119 19.92 14.52 23.37
CA PRO A 119 20.11 15.56 24.38
C PRO A 119 18.82 16.04 25.06
N LEU A 120 17.65 15.59 24.61
CA LEU A 120 16.32 15.96 25.13
C LEU A 120 15.65 14.83 25.94
N GLN A 121 16.27 13.64 26.02
CA GLN A 121 15.80 12.46 26.75
C GLN A 121 16.63 12.25 28.02
#